data_AF-A0A9W8MJC1-F1
#
_entry.id   AF-A0A9W8MJC1-F1
#
_cell.length_a   1.000
_cell.length_b   1.000
_cell.length_c   1.000
_cell.angle_alpha   90.00
_cell.angle_beta   90.00
_cell.angle_gamma   90.00
#
_symmetry.space_group_name_H-M   'P 1'
#
loop_
_entity.id
_entity.type
_entity.pdbx_description
1 polymer ?
#
loop_
_entity_poly.entity_id
_entity_poly.type
_entity_poly.pdbx_seq_one_letter_code
_entity_poly.pdbx_strand_id
1 'polypeptide(L)'
;MSIFSKARNFNVGGNIQIDSSQHVHNAQEKSIDASNAFYDSGARFDPPKCDEDTRVEVISEIMDWIGDRDSPKRLLCMTGAAGAGKSALQQTIAERCADSGILGCAIFFSSQDPTRNNLSRIVPTIGFQLGRHDPRLRDYIKEAVEEDPLIFTRTIRTQMDTLH
;
A
#
# COMPACT_ATOMS: atom_id res chain seq x y z
N MET A 1 -11.94 15.24 -26.51
CA MET A 1 -11.09 16.14 -25.71
C MET A 1 -9.67 15.61 -25.80
N SER A 2 -8.74 16.40 -26.32
CA SER A 2 -7.39 15.94 -26.70
C SER A 2 -6.39 16.08 -25.55
N ILE A 3 -5.60 15.02 -25.33
CA ILE A 3 -4.69 14.79 -24.18
C ILE A 3 -3.37 15.59 -24.28
N PHE A 4 -3.16 16.40 -25.32
CA PHE A 4 -1.87 17.07 -25.53
C PHE A 4 -2.00 18.55 -25.90
N SER A 5 -2.56 19.38 -25.01
CA SER A 5 -2.69 20.83 -25.27
C SER A 5 -1.42 21.65 -24.99
N LYS A 6 -0.33 21.04 -24.48
CA LYS A 6 0.91 21.75 -24.10
C LYS A 6 2.23 21.02 -24.42
N ALA A 7 2.24 20.06 -25.34
CA ALA A 7 3.49 19.45 -25.79
C ALA A 7 4.26 20.37 -26.75
N ARG A 8 5.54 20.61 -26.51
CA ARG A 8 6.49 21.20 -27.47
C ARG A 8 7.78 20.38 -27.50
N ASN A 9 8.43 20.32 -28.66
CA ASN A 9 9.66 19.57 -28.97
C ASN A 9 9.54 18.04 -28.95
N PHE A 10 8.69 17.49 -29.82
CA PHE A 10 8.78 16.08 -30.21
C PHE A 10 9.54 15.98 -31.53
N ASN A 11 10.69 15.33 -31.53
CA ASN A 11 11.37 14.93 -32.75
C ASN A 11 11.76 13.46 -32.64
N VAL A 12 11.12 12.62 -33.46
CA VAL A 12 11.44 11.20 -33.61
C VAL A 12 12.01 11.03 -35.01
N GLY A 13 13.33 10.94 -35.07
CA GLY A 13 14.06 10.73 -36.32
C GLY A 13 15.56 10.75 -36.11
N GLY A 14 16.15 9.56 -35.97
CA GLY A 14 17.59 9.32 -36.17
C GLY A 14 18.48 9.38 -34.91
N ASN A 15 19.03 8.22 -34.54
CA ASN A 15 20.17 7.98 -33.65
C ASN A 15 20.20 8.75 -32.33
N ILE A 16 19.57 8.16 -31.31
CA ILE A 16 19.84 8.51 -29.91
C ILE A 16 21.16 7.84 -29.51
N GLN A 17 22.25 8.60 -29.48
CA GLN A 17 23.36 8.30 -28.57
C GLN A 17 23.07 8.99 -27.24
N ILE A 18 22.68 8.22 -26.23
CA ILE A 18 22.65 8.69 -24.85
C ILE A 18 24.09 8.58 -24.33
N ASP A 19 24.79 9.71 -24.29
CA ASP A 19 26.01 9.82 -23.49
C ASP A 19 25.59 9.91 -22.02
N SER A 20 25.51 8.76 -21.37
CA SER A 20 25.24 8.63 -19.93
C SER A 20 26.50 8.97 -19.13
N SER A 21 26.99 10.19 -19.27
CA SER A 21 28.01 10.77 -18.41
C SER A 21 27.36 11.63 -17.33
N GLN A 22 26.43 11.04 -16.59
CA GLN A 22 26.05 11.52 -15.27
C GLN A 22 26.09 10.31 -14.34
N HIS A 23 27.04 10.34 -13.42
CA HIS A 23 27.10 9.46 -12.27
C HIS A 23 25.76 9.55 -11.52
N VAL A 24 24.86 8.63 -11.83
CA VAL A 24 23.74 8.31 -10.96
C VAL A 24 24.37 7.68 -9.73
N HIS A 25 24.64 8.50 -8.72
CA HIS A 25 24.71 7.99 -7.37
C HIS A 25 23.34 7.35 -7.11
N ASN A 26 23.27 6.03 -7.28
CA ASN A 26 22.18 5.18 -6.77
C ASN A 26 22.25 5.21 -5.23
N ALA A 27 21.96 6.36 -4.65
CA ALA A 27 21.40 6.42 -3.31
C ALA A 27 19.92 6.10 -3.50
N GLN A 28 19.61 4.80 -3.54
CA GLN A 28 18.27 4.33 -3.22
C GLN A 28 18.03 4.83 -1.79
N GLU A 29 17.40 6.01 -1.62
CA GLU A 29 16.88 6.42 -0.33
C GLU A 29 16.00 5.26 0.13
N LYS A 30 16.48 4.55 1.14
CA LYS A 30 15.91 3.29 1.56
C LYS A 30 14.63 3.65 2.29
N SER A 31 13.52 3.70 1.54
CA SER A 31 12.23 4.04 2.13
C SER A 31 11.98 3.17 3.35
N ILE A 32 11.57 3.82 4.43
CA ILE A 32 11.24 3.19 5.72
C ILE A 32 9.93 2.40 5.64
N ASP A 33 9.08 2.74 4.67
CA ASP A 33 7.86 2.02 4.35
C ASP A 33 8.09 0.83 3.41
N ALA A 34 7.06 0.02 3.26
CA ALA A 34 6.96 -1.05 2.27
C ALA A 34 5.99 -0.63 1.16
N SER A 35 6.29 0.48 0.47
CA SER A 35 5.50 0.97 -0.68
C SER A 35 5.28 -0.09 -1.76
N ASN A 36 6.23 -0.99 -1.93
CA ASN A 36 6.10 -2.11 -2.86
C ASN A 36 5.08 -3.19 -2.42
N ALA A 37 4.59 -3.14 -1.18
CA ALA A 37 3.57 -4.05 -0.63
C ALA A 37 2.14 -3.49 -0.70
N PHE A 38 1.92 -2.28 -1.22
CA PHE A 38 0.58 -1.70 -1.32
C PHE A 38 -0.36 -2.54 -2.19
N TYR A 39 -1.67 -2.34 -2.03
CA TYR A 39 -2.66 -3.08 -2.83
C TYR A 39 -2.52 -2.79 -4.34
N ASP A 40 -2.11 -1.57 -4.69
CA ASP A 40 -1.97 -1.00 -6.04
C ASP A 40 -0.51 -0.84 -6.49
N SER A 41 0.44 -1.45 -5.78
CA SER A 41 1.86 -1.38 -6.11
C SER A 41 2.19 -2.06 -7.44
N GLY A 42 2.93 -1.37 -8.32
CA GLY A 42 3.45 -1.95 -9.56
C GLY A 42 4.39 -3.15 -9.35
N ALA A 43 5.00 -3.29 -8.17
CA ALA A 43 5.79 -4.47 -7.83
C ALA A 43 4.94 -5.74 -7.62
N ARG A 44 3.61 -5.58 -7.59
CA ARG A 44 2.62 -6.66 -7.49
C ARG A 44 1.81 -6.80 -8.77
N PHE A 45 2.38 -6.41 -9.92
CA PHE A 45 1.71 -6.49 -11.22
C PHE A 45 0.97 -7.82 -11.40
N ASP A 46 -0.28 -7.70 -11.86
CA ASP A 46 -1.27 -8.78 -11.91
C ASP A 46 -1.48 -9.46 -10.53
N PRO A 47 -1.93 -8.70 -9.51
CA PRO A 47 -2.16 -9.28 -8.19
C PRO A 47 -3.30 -10.30 -8.29
N PRO A 48 -3.22 -11.43 -7.55
CA PRO A 48 -4.31 -12.40 -7.57
C PRO A 48 -5.58 -11.71 -7.09
N LYS A 49 -6.68 -11.82 -7.84
CA LYS A 49 -8.00 -11.29 -7.51
C LYS A 49 -9.07 -12.32 -7.82
N CYS A 50 -10.24 -12.17 -7.24
CA CYS A 50 -11.37 -13.01 -7.59
C CYS A 50 -11.85 -12.66 -9.00
N ASP A 51 -12.20 -13.68 -9.79
CA ASP A 51 -12.86 -13.46 -11.07
C ASP A 51 -14.23 -12.82 -10.85
N GLU A 52 -14.70 -12.07 -11.84
CA GLU A 52 -16.05 -11.51 -11.86
C GLU A 52 -17.08 -12.62 -11.59
N ASP A 53 -18.12 -12.27 -10.84
CA ASP A 53 -19.20 -13.18 -10.43
C ASP A 53 -18.79 -14.41 -9.61
N THR A 54 -17.54 -14.48 -9.12
CA THR A 54 -17.10 -15.50 -8.16
C THR A 54 -17.09 -14.96 -6.73
N ARG A 55 -17.39 -15.84 -5.76
CA ARG A 55 -17.37 -15.52 -4.31
C ARG A 55 -18.20 -14.30 -3.91
N VAL A 56 -19.22 -13.97 -4.70
CA VAL A 56 -20.06 -12.77 -4.52
C VAL A 56 -20.63 -12.69 -3.12
N GLU A 57 -21.18 -13.80 -2.60
CA GLU A 57 -21.76 -13.88 -1.26
C GLU A 57 -20.74 -13.56 -0.16
N VAL A 58 -19.58 -14.20 -0.20
CA VAL A 58 -18.51 -14.00 0.80
C VAL A 58 -17.96 -12.57 0.70
N ILE A 59 -17.80 -12.03 -0.50
CA ILE A 59 -17.36 -10.65 -0.68
C ILE A 59 -18.39 -9.68 -0.08
N SER A 60 -19.68 -9.90 -0.33
CA SER A 60 -20.76 -9.08 0.24
C SER A 60 -20.74 -9.13 1.76
N GLU A 61 -20.67 -10.33 2.34
CA GLU A 61 -20.63 -10.51 3.80
C GLU A 61 -19.47 -9.74 4.45
N ILE A 62 -18.28 -9.77 3.83
CA ILE A 62 -17.11 -9.03 4.32
C ILE A 62 -17.32 -7.51 4.19
N MET A 63 -17.86 -7.04 3.06
CA MET A 63 -18.11 -5.60 2.86
C MET A 63 -19.20 -5.08 3.81
N ASP A 64 -20.25 -5.85 4.05
CA ASP A 64 -21.29 -5.55 5.02
C ASP A 64 -20.70 -5.49 6.44
N TRP A 65 -19.82 -6.44 6.79
CA TRP A 65 -19.10 -6.42 8.06
C TRP A 65 -18.17 -5.20 8.21
N ILE A 66 -17.48 -4.78 7.15
CA ILE A 66 -16.66 -3.55 7.15
C ILE A 66 -17.53 -2.30 7.34
N GLY A 67 -18.73 -2.29 6.77
CA GLY A 67 -19.70 -1.20 6.90
C GLY A 67 -20.36 -1.09 8.27
N ASP A 68 -20.43 -2.19 9.02
CA ASP A 68 -21.05 -2.25 10.35
C ASP A 68 -20.15 -1.64 11.44
N ARG A 69 -20.38 -0.34 11.71
CA ARG A 69 -19.64 0.41 12.74
C ARG A 69 -20.02 -0.01 14.16
N ASP A 70 -21.21 -0.55 14.37
CA ASP A 70 -21.75 -0.94 15.67
C ASP A 70 -21.26 -2.33 16.10
N SER A 71 -20.74 -3.12 15.17
CA SER A 71 -20.17 -4.44 15.46
C SER A 71 -19.05 -4.36 16.52
N PRO A 72 -19.07 -5.20 17.57
CA PRO A 72 -17.93 -5.29 18.49
C PRO A 72 -16.72 -6.01 17.85
N LYS A 73 -16.92 -6.68 16.71
CA LYS A 73 -15.86 -7.43 16.00
C LYS A 73 -15.02 -6.46 15.17
N ARG A 74 -13.74 -6.31 15.51
CA ARG A 74 -12.77 -5.43 14.80
C ARG A 74 -11.71 -6.19 14.00
N LEU A 75 -11.71 -7.51 14.08
CA LEU A 75 -10.74 -8.37 13.41
C LEU A 75 -11.46 -9.55 12.75
N LEU A 76 -11.24 -9.72 11.44
CA LEU A 76 -11.69 -10.88 10.68
C LEU A 76 -10.47 -11.71 10.27
N CYS A 77 -10.42 -12.97 10.71
CA CYS A 77 -9.38 -13.91 10.32
C CYS A 77 -9.91 -14.85 9.23
N MET A 78 -9.30 -14.80 8.04
CA MET A 78 -9.71 -15.58 6.88
C MET A 78 -8.87 -16.86 6.79
N THR A 79 -9.48 -18.01 7.05
CA THR A 79 -8.80 -19.32 7.04
C THR A 79 -9.28 -20.20 5.89
N GLY A 80 -8.53 -21.24 5.54
CA GLY A 80 -8.87 -22.15 4.46
C GLY A 80 -7.66 -22.85 3.86
N ALA A 81 -7.90 -23.86 3.02
CA ALA A 81 -6.84 -24.66 2.41
C ALA A 81 -5.81 -23.82 1.63
N ALA A 82 -4.59 -24.32 1.51
CA ALA A 82 -3.59 -23.75 0.61
C ALA A 82 -4.14 -23.74 -0.83
N GLY A 83 -3.89 -22.66 -1.58
CA GLY A 83 -4.44 -22.51 -2.93
C GLY A 83 -5.92 -22.11 -3.01
N ALA A 84 -6.66 -22.06 -1.88
CA ALA A 84 -8.08 -21.69 -1.88
C ALA A 84 -8.37 -20.19 -2.15
N GLY A 85 -7.44 -19.44 -2.76
CA GLY A 85 -7.68 -18.06 -3.19
C GLY A 85 -7.90 -17.03 -2.08
N LYS A 86 -7.39 -17.24 -0.86
CA LYS A 86 -7.55 -16.28 0.25
C LYS A 86 -6.92 -14.92 -0.05
N SER A 87 -5.72 -14.90 -0.61
CA SER A 87 -5.05 -13.66 -1.03
C SER A 87 -5.77 -12.97 -2.18
N ALA A 88 -6.39 -13.74 -3.08
CA ALA A 88 -7.25 -13.20 -4.13
C ALA A 88 -8.48 -12.49 -3.56
N LEU A 89 -9.14 -13.12 -2.58
CA LEU A 89 -10.27 -12.52 -1.89
C LEU A 89 -9.87 -11.24 -1.14
N GLN A 90 -8.73 -11.24 -0.43
CA GLN A 90 -8.21 -10.05 0.26
C GLN A 90 -7.86 -8.91 -0.69
N GLN A 91 -7.29 -9.21 -1.87
CA GLN A 91 -7.03 -8.20 -2.91
C GLN A 91 -8.34 -7.58 -3.40
N THR A 92 -9.33 -8.41 -3.75
CA THR A 92 -10.65 -7.92 -4.20
C THR A 92 -11.32 -7.02 -3.14
N ILE A 93 -11.23 -7.39 -1.86
CA ILE A 93 -11.77 -6.56 -0.76
C ILE A 93 -11.02 -5.24 -0.63
N ALA A 94 -9.68 -5.25 -0.71
CA ALA A 94 -8.88 -4.03 -0.65
C ALA A 94 -9.23 -3.07 -1.81
N GLU A 95 -9.35 -3.58 -3.04
CA GLU A 95 -9.76 -2.80 -4.21
C GLU A 95 -11.16 -2.20 -4.04
N ARG A 96 -12.15 -2.99 -3.60
CA ARG A 96 -13.51 -2.47 -3.34
C ARG A 96 -13.55 -1.41 -2.25
N CYS A 97 -12.75 -1.57 -1.19
CA CYS A 97 -12.63 -0.57 -0.13
C CYS A 97 -11.97 0.71 -0.64
N ALA A 98 -10.96 0.59 -1.51
CA ALA A 98 -10.29 1.73 -2.13
C ALA A 98 -11.24 2.49 -3.05
N ASP A 99 -11.96 1.78 -3.93
CA ASP A 99 -12.95 2.36 -4.84
C ASP A 99 -14.08 3.07 -4.09
N SER A 100 -14.45 2.56 -2.91
CA SER A 100 -15.45 3.16 -2.03
C SER A 100 -14.91 4.28 -1.14
N GLY A 101 -13.60 4.56 -1.18
CA GLY A 101 -12.95 5.59 -0.37
C GLY A 101 -12.91 5.27 1.14
N ILE A 102 -13.04 4.00 1.53
CA ILE A 102 -13.07 3.55 2.93
C ILE A 102 -11.83 2.73 3.34
N LEU A 103 -10.93 2.44 2.39
CA LEU A 103 -9.67 1.75 2.70
C LEU A 103 -8.75 2.66 3.50
N GLY A 104 -8.48 2.31 4.76
CA GLY A 104 -7.50 3.03 5.58
C GLY A 104 -6.06 2.68 5.19
N CYS A 105 -5.74 1.39 5.10
CA CYS A 105 -4.41 0.88 4.76
C CYS A 105 -4.51 -0.58 4.29
N ALA A 106 -3.66 -0.97 3.35
CA ALA A 106 -3.47 -2.37 2.97
C ALA A 106 -1.98 -2.72 2.78
N ILE A 107 -1.57 -3.87 3.32
CA ILE A 107 -0.18 -4.38 3.22
C ILE A 107 -0.21 -5.85 2.81
N PHE A 108 0.41 -6.17 1.68
CA PHE A 108 0.46 -7.53 1.13
C PHE A 108 1.84 -8.16 1.24
N PHE A 109 2.01 -8.96 2.28
CA PHE A 109 3.24 -9.71 2.54
C PHE A 109 3.50 -10.80 1.48
N SER A 110 4.77 -11.13 1.25
CA SER A 110 5.17 -12.27 0.42
C SER A 110 6.40 -12.95 1.00
N SER A 111 6.31 -14.24 1.30
CA SER A 111 7.47 -15.02 1.74
C SER A 111 8.58 -15.11 0.68
N GLN A 112 8.24 -14.89 -0.59
CA GLN A 112 9.17 -14.93 -1.72
C GLN A 112 9.88 -13.59 -1.96
N ASP A 113 9.41 -12.50 -1.35
CA ASP A 113 10.02 -11.18 -1.47
C ASP A 113 10.41 -10.65 -0.08
N PRO A 114 11.71 -10.72 0.29
CA PRO A 114 12.20 -10.24 1.58
C PRO A 114 11.87 -8.77 1.86
N THR A 115 11.75 -7.94 0.83
CA THR A 115 11.43 -6.51 1.00
C THR A 115 9.97 -6.28 1.42
N ARG A 116 9.10 -7.26 1.17
CA ARG A 116 7.69 -7.35 1.57
C ARG A 116 7.45 -8.35 2.70
N ASN A 117 8.51 -8.86 3.33
CA ASN A 117 8.43 -9.80 4.46
C ASN A 117 9.24 -9.27 5.66
N ASN A 118 9.05 -7.99 5.98
CA ASN A 118 9.78 -7.34 7.06
C ASN A 118 8.83 -6.59 8.00
N LEU A 119 8.74 -7.07 9.24
CA LEU A 119 7.89 -6.50 10.28
C LEU A 119 8.29 -5.07 10.66
N SER A 120 9.56 -4.69 10.51
CA SER A 120 10.03 -3.34 10.84
C SER A 120 9.41 -2.25 9.95
N ARG A 121 8.77 -2.65 8.84
CA ARG A 121 8.14 -1.73 7.88
C ARG A 121 6.64 -1.58 8.09
N ILE A 122 6.03 -2.36 8.99
CA ILE A 122 4.56 -2.38 9.15
C ILE A 122 4.05 -1.03 9.63
N VAL A 123 4.50 -0.56 10.80
CA VAL A 123 4.01 0.69 11.38
C VAL A 123 4.35 1.91 10.51
N PRO A 124 5.59 2.05 9.96
CA PRO A 124 5.88 3.12 9.01
C PRO A 124 4.94 3.11 7.79
N THR A 125 4.62 1.93 7.28
CA THR A 125 3.69 1.78 6.14
C THR A 125 2.27 2.18 6.49
N ILE A 126 1.77 1.75 7.66
CA ILE A 126 0.44 2.13 8.14
C ILE A 126 0.36 3.65 8.31
N GLY A 127 1.34 4.25 9.00
CA GLY A 127 1.39 5.69 9.20
C GLY A 127 1.42 6.46 7.87
N PHE A 128 2.25 6.03 6.93
CA PHE A 128 2.31 6.64 5.61
C PHE A 128 0.98 6.56 4.85
N GLN A 129 0.35 5.38 4.77
CA GLN A 129 -0.94 5.23 4.06
C GLN A 129 -2.04 6.06 4.73
N LEU A 130 -2.16 6.00 6.06
CA LEU A 130 -3.17 6.77 6.80
C LEU A 130 -2.95 8.29 6.65
N GLY A 131 -1.71 8.77 6.76
CA GLY A 131 -1.38 10.19 6.57
C GLY A 131 -1.60 10.69 5.14
N ARG A 132 -1.56 9.80 4.14
CA ARG A 132 -1.95 10.17 2.76
C ARG A 132 -3.45 10.41 2.62
N HIS A 133 -4.28 9.74 3.43
CA HIS A 133 -5.74 9.82 3.35
C HIS A 133 -6.36 10.82 4.33
N ASP A 134 -5.76 11.03 5.51
CA ASP A 134 -6.25 11.97 6.52
C ASP A 134 -5.17 13.01 6.90
N PRO A 135 -5.37 14.30 6.54
CA PRO A 135 -4.44 15.37 6.89
C PRO A 135 -4.17 15.51 8.40
N ARG A 136 -5.15 15.17 9.25
CA ARG A 136 -4.97 15.25 10.72
C ARG A 136 -3.99 14.19 11.19
N LEU A 137 -4.11 12.97 10.68
CA LEU A 137 -3.15 11.89 10.95
C LEU A 137 -1.77 12.22 10.40
N ARG A 138 -1.71 12.82 9.21
CA ARG A 138 -0.44 13.30 8.63
C ARG A 138 0.27 14.29 9.56
N ASP A 139 -0.46 15.28 10.06
CA ASP A 139 0.12 16.34 10.88
C ASP A 139 0.57 15.79 12.24
N TYR A 140 -0.20 14.88 12.85
CA TYR A 140 0.20 14.15 14.06
C TYR A 140 1.44 13.27 13.87
N ILE A 141 1.49 12.49 12.79
CA ILE A 141 2.67 11.67 12.47
C ILE A 141 3.89 12.56 12.23
N LYS A 142 3.72 13.71 11.57
CA LYS A 142 4.78 14.68 11.34
C LYS A 142 5.35 15.21 12.65
N GLU A 143 4.48 15.60 13.58
CA GLU A 143 4.88 16.06 14.92
C GLU A 143 5.66 14.98 15.68
N ALA A 144 5.16 13.74 15.71
CA ALA A 144 5.85 12.62 16.36
C ALA A 144 7.24 12.34 15.76
N VAL A 145 7.41 12.49 14.45
CA VAL A 145 8.70 12.35 13.76
C VAL A 145 9.63 13.54 14.05
N GLU A 146 9.09 14.74 14.21
CA GLU A 146 9.86 15.93 14.60
C GLU A 146 10.39 15.79 16.04
N GLU A 147 9.61 15.19 16.94
CA GLU A 147 10.01 14.92 18.33
C GLU A 147 11.02 13.77 18.47
N ASP A 148 10.79 12.64 17.80
CA ASP A 148 11.74 11.52 17.71
C ASP A 148 12.03 11.16 16.24
N PRO A 149 13.07 11.74 15.62
CA PRO A 149 13.47 11.42 14.26
C PRO A 149 13.83 9.95 14.03
N LEU A 150 14.06 9.19 15.12
CA LEU A 150 14.37 7.77 15.08
C LEU A 150 13.16 6.89 15.37
N ILE A 151 11.95 7.43 15.47
CA ILE A 151 10.74 6.68 15.89
C ILE A 151 10.56 5.38 15.11
N PHE A 152 10.71 5.41 13.78
CA PHE A 152 10.55 4.23 12.92
C PHE A 152 11.66 3.19 13.02
N THR A 153 12.73 3.48 13.76
CA THR A 153 13.79 2.52 14.11
C THR A 153 13.61 1.90 15.50
N ARG A 154 12.67 2.42 16.30
CA ARG A 154 12.32 1.88 17.62
C ARG A 154 11.59 0.55 17.49
N THR A 155 11.32 -0.11 18.61
CA THR A 155 10.51 -1.32 18.63
C THR A 155 9.10 -1.07 18.08
N ILE A 156 8.47 -2.08 17.48
CA ILE A 156 7.08 -1.98 16.97
C ILE A 156 6.13 -1.46 18.05
N ARG A 157 6.30 -1.91 19.30
CA ARG A 157 5.51 -1.43 20.44
C ARG A 157 5.67 0.07 20.63
N THR A 158 6.91 0.56 20.72
CA THR A 158 7.19 2.00 20.87
C THR A 158 6.58 2.82 19.73
N GLN A 159 6.68 2.32 18.49
CA GLN A 159 6.09 2.99 17.32
C GLN A 159 4.56 3.07 17.44
N MET A 160 3.89 1.96 17.79
CA MET A 160 2.44 1.94 17.96
C MET A 160 1.97 2.80 19.13
N ASP A 161 2.69 2.80 20.25
CA ASP A 161 2.32 3.59 21.44
C ASP A 161 2.47 5.09 21.20
N THR A 162 3.44 5.50 20.37
CA THR A 162 3.72 6.92 20.04
C THR A 162 2.84 7.43 18.90
N LEU A 163 2.44 6.55 17.97
CA LEU A 163 1.68 6.90 16.76
C LEU A 163 0.20 6.49 16.85
N HIS A 164 -0.34 6.25 18.06
CA HIS A 164 -1.75 5.91 18.25
C HIS A 164 -2.67 7.10 18.09
#